data_AF-X0TBS6-F1
#
_entry.id   AF-X0TBS6-F1
#
_cell.length_a   1.000
_cell.length_b   1.000
_cell.length_c   1.000
_cell.angle_alpha   90.00
_cell.angle_beta   90.00
_cell.angle_gamma   90.00
#
_symmetry.space_group_name_H-M   'P 1'
#
loop_
_entity.id
_entity.type
_entity.pdbx_description
1 polymer ?
#
loop_
_entity_poly.entity_id
_entity_poly.type
_entity_poly.pdbx_seq_one_letter_code
_entity_poly.pdbx_strand_id
1 'polypeptide(L)'
;MQIRYAVSTMVFWWRENNLSFEQECRFLSSLGFGVELWPNIKGQNECRYDRRNWPRLVDATGDMLVSMRSRIDGPTLEQWNEQIECAKLLGANIVTDLRNLRIRDGAELDNCDFAAEVVKLAEHNEVKLCLETGSLQTLKDVGEKFESVWYCLDFGYANLDPQFAFRQYVDDLAQRV
;
A
#
# COMPACT_ATOMS: atom_id res chain seq x y z
N MET A 1 -3.27 -13.43 19.74
CA MET A 1 -3.11 -12.31 18.80
C MET A 1 -4.50 -11.84 18.40
N GLN A 2 -4.85 -10.58 18.63
CA GLN A 2 -6.11 -10.01 18.16
C GLN A 2 -5.87 -9.40 16.77
N ILE A 3 -6.55 -9.90 15.75
CA ILE A 3 -6.45 -9.35 14.38
C ILE A 3 -7.16 -8.00 14.37
N ARG A 4 -6.50 -6.98 13.81
CA ARG A 4 -7.10 -5.67 13.55
C ARG A 4 -7.50 -5.60 12.09
N TYR A 5 -8.67 -5.06 11.82
CA TYR A 5 -9.24 -5.00 10.47
C TYR A 5 -9.25 -3.56 9.99
N ALA A 6 -8.84 -3.34 8.74
CA ALA A 6 -9.00 -2.09 8.02
C ALA A 6 -9.86 -2.34 6.78
N VAL A 7 -10.67 -1.34 6.41
CA VAL A 7 -11.54 -1.43 5.23
C VAL A 7 -11.03 -0.50 4.15
N SER A 8 -10.87 -1.04 2.94
CA SER A 8 -10.50 -0.26 1.76
C SER A 8 -11.55 0.77 1.41
N THR A 9 -11.13 2.02 1.22
CA THR A 9 -12.03 3.08 0.73
C THR A 9 -12.65 2.77 -0.63
N MET A 10 -12.12 1.79 -1.38
CA MET A 10 -12.73 1.28 -2.60
C MET A 10 -14.18 0.82 -2.44
N VAL A 11 -14.57 0.33 -1.26
CA VAL A 11 -15.95 -0.15 -1.02
C VAL A 11 -17.01 0.95 -1.17
N PHE A 12 -16.61 2.22 -1.07
CA PHE A 12 -17.52 3.36 -1.18
C PHE A 12 -17.64 3.92 -2.61
N TRP A 13 -16.73 3.57 -3.52
CA TRP A 13 -16.63 4.20 -4.85
C TRP A 13 -17.83 3.96 -5.78
N TRP A 14 -18.63 2.94 -5.50
CA TRP A 14 -19.73 2.50 -6.35
C TRP A 14 -21.10 2.91 -5.80
N ARG A 15 -21.13 3.72 -4.74
CA ARG A 15 -22.39 4.18 -4.14
C ARG A 15 -23.00 5.28 -5.00
N GLU A 16 -24.31 5.21 -5.21
CA GLU A 16 -25.07 6.27 -5.91
C GLU A 16 -24.97 7.62 -5.18
N ASN A 17 -24.92 7.58 -3.84
CA ASN A 17 -24.70 8.75 -2.99
C ASN A 17 -23.30 8.70 -2.40
N ASN A 18 -22.40 9.52 -2.95
CA ASN A 18 -21.03 9.63 -2.49
C ASN A 18 -20.99 10.24 -1.08
N LEU A 19 -20.28 9.57 -0.19
CA LEU A 19 -19.88 10.14 1.09
C LEU A 19 -18.62 10.99 0.88
N SER A 20 -18.46 12.04 1.68
CA SER A 20 -17.14 12.64 1.86
C SER A 20 -16.20 11.65 2.54
N PHE A 21 -14.91 11.80 2.31
CA PHE A 21 -13.88 10.97 2.95
C PHE A 21 -13.99 10.98 4.49
N GLU A 22 -14.31 12.15 5.06
CA GLU A 22 -14.53 12.32 6.49
C GLU A 22 -15.76 11.53 6.99
N GLN A 23 -16.81 11.44 6.18
CA GLN A 23 -17.98 10.60 6.49
C GLN A 23 -17.66 9.11 6.38
N GLU A 24 -16.86 8.70 5.38
CA GLU A 24 -16.37 7.32 5.26
C GLU A 24 -15.56 6.91 6.51
N CYS A 25 -14.60 7.73 6.93
CA CYS A 25 -13.78 7.46 8.11
C CYS A 25 -14.61 7.40 9.40
N ARG A 26 -15.53 8.36 9.62
CA ARG A 26 -16.43 8.32 10.79
C ARG A 26 -17.31 7.07 10.81
N PHE A 27 -17.77 6.62 9.65
CA PHE A 27 -18.57 5.40 9.56
C PHE A 27 -17.74 4.14 9.88
N LEU A 28 -16.52 4.02 9.36
CA LEU A 28 -15.65 2.89 9.67
C LEU A 28 -15.21 2.87 11.14
N SER A 29 -14.83 4.04 11.67
CA SER A 29 -14.41 4.20 13.05
C SER A 29 -15.52 3.83 14.05
N SER A 30 -16.79 4.21 13.77
CA SER A 30 -17.92 3.85 14.64
C SER A 30 -18.21 2.35 14.70
N LEU A 31 -17.71 1.58 13.73
CA LEU A 31 -17.76 0.12 13.68
C LEU A 31 -16.50 -0.56 14.22
N GLY A 32 -15.50 0.22 14.66
CA GLY A 32 -14.22 -0.29 15.17
C GLY A 32 -13.23 -0.74 14.11
N PHE A 33 -13.40 -0.32 12.85
CA PHE A 33 -12.46 -0.62 11.76
C PHE A 33 -11.43 0.49 11.57
N GLY A 34 -10.24 0.09 11.13
CA GLY A 34 -9.29 0.98 10.45
C GLY A 34 -9.68 1.25 8.99
N VAL A 35 -8.80 1.92 8.26
CA VAL A 35 -9.03 2.30 6.87
C VAL A 35 -7.80 2.03 6.01
N GLU A 36 -8.02 1.47 4.82
CA GLU A 36 -7.04 1.50 3.74
C GLU A 36 -7.38 2.65 2.77
N LEU A 37 -6.50 3.65 2.74
CA LEU A 37 -6.63 4.84 1.92
C LEU A 37 -6.15 4.57 0.51
N TRP A 38 -6.97 4.87 -0.48
CA TRP A 38 -6.54 4.95 -1.88
C TRP A 38 -6.20 6.38 -2.28
N PRO A 39 -5.23 6.58 -3.19
CA PRO A 39 -4.75 7.90 -3.59
C PRO A 39 -5.85 8.71 -4.28
N ASN A 40 -6.70 8.06 -5.08
CA ASN A 40 -7.76 8.70 -5.84
C ASN A 40 -9.02 7.83 -5.78
N ILE A 41 -10.19 8.46 -5.79
CA ILE A 41 -11.46 7.77 -6.06
C ILE A 41 -11.56 7.54 -7.58
N LYS A 42 -12.12 6.40 -8.00
CA LYS A 42 -12.35 6.12 -9.42
C LYS A 42 -13.08 7.29 -10.10
N GLY A 43 -12.49 7.83 -11.17
CA GLY A 43 -13.05 8.95 -11.93
C GLY A 43 -12.74 10.34 -11.37
N GLN A 44 -11.96 10.44 -10.29
CA GLN A 44 -11.47 11.71 -9.75
C GLN A 44 -9.96 11.84 -9.95
N ASN A 45 -9.51 13.05 -10.26
CA ASN A 45 -8.09 13.34 -10.53
C ASN A 45 -7.35 13.90 -9.31
N GLU A 46 -8.07 14.29 -8.25
CA GLU A 46 -7.45 14.79 -7.04
C GLU A 46 -6.81 13.64 -6.26
N CYS A 47 -5.51 13.78 -5.96
CA CYS A 47 -4.79 12.84 -5.12
C CYS A 47 -4.94 13.24 -3.66
N ARG A 48 -5.42 12.31 -2.83
CA ARG A 48 -5.56 12.50 -1.38
C ARG A 48 -4.22 12.77 -0.71
N TYR A 49 -3.13 12.26 -1.28
CA TYR A 49 -1.78 12.40 -0.71
C TYR A 49 -1.10 13.72 -1.02
N ASP A 50 -1.72 14.59 -1.84
CA ASP A 50 -1.19 15.94 -2.07
C ASP A 50 -1.11 16.68 -0.73
N ARG A 51 0.01 17.35 -0.45
CA ARG A 51 0.27 18.05 0.83
C ARG A 51 -0.87 18.93 1.34
N ARG A 52 -1.62 19.58 0.44
CA ARG A 52 -2.77 20.42 0.80
C ARG A 52 -3.89 19.67 1.54
N ASN A 53 -3.96 18.35 1.35
CA ASN A 53 -5.00 17.48 1.91
C ASN A 53 -4.58 16.85 3.25
N TRP A 54 -3.31 16.93 3.65
CA TRP A 54 -2.79 16.28 4.84
C TRP A 54 -3.52 16.66 6.14
N PRO A 55 -3.85 17.94 6.42
CA PRO A 55 -4.60 18.28 7.62
C PRO A 55 -5.95 17.57 7.69
N ARG A 56 -6.64 17.46 6.55
CA ARG A 56 -7.92 16.74 6.45
C ARG A 56 -7.75 15.24 6.65
N LEU A 57 -6.66 14.66 6.15
CA LEU A 57 -6.35 13.24 6.36
C LEU A 57 -6.12 12.93 7.83
N VAL A 58 -5.30 13.73 8.51
CA VAL A 58 -5.02 13.59 9.95
C VAL A 58 -6.31 13.72 10.76
N ASP A 59 -7.09 14.76 10.53
CA ASP A 59 -8.33 15.00 11.27
C ASP A 59 -9.38 13.90 11.04
N ALA A 60 -9.50 13.40 9.80
CA ALA A 60 -10.48 12.38 9.45
C ALA A 60 -10.12 10.99 9.99
N THR A 61 -8.83 10.67 10.02
CA THR A 61 -8.34 9.34 10.43
C THR A 61 -8.09 9.24 11.92
N GLY A 62 -7.74 10.34 12.60
CA GLY A 62 -7.57 10.36 14.06
C GLY A 62 -6.74 9.18 14.58
N ASP A 63 -7.31 8.40 15.52
CA ASP A 63 -6.66 7.21 16.10
C ASP A 63 -6.93 5.90 15.33
N MET A 64 -7.47 5.97 14.11
CA MET A 64 -7.73 4.77 13.30
C MET A 64 -6.43 4.08 12.92
N LEU A 65 -6.49 2.74 12.77
CA LEU A 65 -5.44 2.02 12.04
C LEU A 65 -5.50 2.44 10.57
N VAL A 66 -4.39 2.95 10.03
CA VAL A 66 -4.30 3.41 8.63
C VAL A 66 -3.31 2.56 7.85
N SER A 67 -3.72 2.13 6.66
CA SER A 67 -2.80 1.72 5.58
C SER A 67 -3.05 2.58 4.36
N MET A 68 -2.05 2.71 3.49
CA MET A 68 -2.14 3.47 2.25
C MET A 68 -1.86 2.57 1.06
N ARG A 69 -2.65 2.68 0.00
CA ARG A 69 -2.32 2.14 -1.30
C ARG A 69 -1.45 3.14 -2.05
N SER A 70 -0.31 2.73 -2.60
CA SER A 70 0.51 3.63 -3.40
C SER A 70 -0.25 4.15 -4.62
N ARG A 71 0.16 5.31 -5.13
CA ARG A 71 -0.17 5.75 -6.50
C ARG A 71 0.11 4.65 -7.53
N ILE A 72 -0.79 4.51 -8.50
CA ILE A 72 -0.74 3.48 -9.57
C ILE A 72 -0.49 4.06 -10.96
N ASP A 73 -0.25 5.37 -11.06
CA ASP A 73 -0.08 6.13 -12.29
C ASP A 73 1.39 6.27 -12.71
N GLY A 74 2.26 5.39 -12.23
CA GLY A 74 3.70 5.45 -12.47
C GLY A 74 4.37 6.65 -11.79
N PRO A 75 4.26 6.75 -10.44
CA PRO A 75 4.72 7.92 -9.70
C PRO A 75 6.22 8.22 -9.93
N THR A 76 6.56 9.51 -9.95
CA THR A 76 7.95 9.98 -9.91
C THR A 76 8.57 9.78 -8.52
N LEU A 77 9.87 9.97 -8.38
CA LEU A 77 10.54 9.91 -7.08
C LEU A 77 10.02 10.99 -6.11
N GLU A 78 9.69 12.18 -6.63
CA GLU A 78 9.09 13.27 -5.85
C GLU A 78 7.70 12.89 -5.33
N GLN A 79 6.87 12.27 -6.18
CA GLN A 79 5.54 11.78 -5.78
C GLN A 79 5.64 10.62 -4.80
N TRP A 80 6.66 9.75 -4.91
CA TRP A 80 6.98 8.75 -3.91
C TRP A 80 7.35 9.38 -2.57
N ASN A 81 8.22 10.40 -2.58
CA ASN A 81 8.57 11.12 -1.36
C ASN A 81 7.34 11.74 -0.69
N GLU A 82 6.46 12.38 -1.46
CA GLU A 82 5.24 13.00 -0.91
C GLU A 82 4.30 11.96 -0.26
N GLN A 83 4.04 10.83 -0.91
CA GLN A 83 3.20 9.79 -0.29
C GLN A 83 3.88 9.09 0.90
N ILE A 84 5.20 8.99 0.93
CA ILE A 84 5.97 8.46 2.08
C ILE A 84 5.89 9.42 3.27
N GLU A 85 6.06 10.72 3.06
CA GLU A 85 5.89 11.72 4.12
C GLU A 85 4.44 11.75 4.64
N CYS A 86 3.45 11.61 3.75
CA CYS A 86 2.05 11.46 4.14
C CYS A 86 1.84 10.19 4.98
N ALA A 87 2.45 9.07 4.60
CA ALA A 87 2.35 7.82 5.37
C ALA A 87 2.99 7.94 6.75
N LYS A 88 4.15 8.59 6.84
CA LYS A 88 4.82 8.90 8.11
C LYS A 88 3.92 9.75 9.03
N LEU A 89 3.29 10.79 8.48
CA LEU A 89 2.37 11.65 9.22
C LEU A 89 1.18 10.86 9.81
N LEU A 90 0.66 9.88 9.06
CA LEU A 90 -0.48 9.06 9.46
C LEU A 90 -0.09 7.80 10.25
N GLY A 91 1.22 7.55 10.47
CA GLY A 91 1.70 6.30 11.05
C GLY A 91 1.32 5.05 10.23
N ALA A 92 1.20 5.21 8.90
CA ALA A 92 0.70 4.20 7.98
C ALA A 92 1.83 3.46 7.26
N ASN A 93 1.56 2.20 6.89
CA ASN A 93 2.36 1.47 5.90
C ASN A 93 1.82 1.74 4.50
N ILE A 94 2.66 1.61 3.47
CA ILE A 94 2.24 1.74 2.07
C ILE A 94 2.24 0.36 1.40
N VAL A 95 1.08 -0.06 0.92
CA VAL A 95 0.90 -1.22 0.04
C VAL A 95 1.13 -0.79 -1.41
N THR A 96 1.98 -1.50 -2.15
CA THR A 96 2.31 -1.19 -3.55
C THR A 96 2.49 -2.44 -4.41
N ASP A 97 2.56 -2.24 -5.72
CA ASP A 97 2.79 -3.30 -6.72
C ASP A 97 4.20 -3.16 -7.30
N LEU A 98 4.79 -4.28 -7.76
CA LEU A 98 6.11 -4.30 -8.43
C LEU A 98 6.23 -3.24 -9.53
N ARG A 99 5.17 -3.07 -10.33
CA ARG A 99 5.15 -2.11 -11.45
C ARG A 99 5.36 -0.66 -11.01
N ASN A 100 4.92 -0.28 -9.81
CA ASN A 100 5.06 1.10 -9.31
C ASN A 100 6.51 1.39 -8.89
N LEU A 101 7.30 0.33 -8.65
CA LEU A 101 8.75 0.37 -8.43
C LEU A 101 9.53 0.11 -9.72
N ARG A 102 8.86 0.03 -10.87
CA ARG A 102 9.44 -0.31 -12.18
C ARG A 102 10.10 -1.69 -12.22
N ILE A 103 9.66 -2.60 -11.36
CA ILE A 103 10.07 -4.00 -11.37
C ILE A 103 9.08 -4.79 -12.20
N ARG A 104 9.59 -5.63 -13.10
CA ARG A 104 8.77 -6.51 -13.94
C ARG A 104 8.70 -7.89 -13.30
N ASP A 105 7.48 -8.38 -13.11
CA ASP A 105 7.25 -9.73 -12.58
C ASP A 105 7.78 -10.82 -13.54
N GLY A 106 8.41 -11.85 -12.99
CA GLY A 106 8.99 -12.97 -13.73
C GLY A 106 10.24 -12.63 -14.57
N ALA A 107 10.84 -11.44 -14.39
CA ALA A 107 12.09 -11.06 -15.03
C ALA A 107 13.25 -11.07 -14.03
N GLU A 108 14.48 -11.21 -14.52
CA GLU A 108 15.68 -10.99 -13.70
C GLU A 108 15.69 -9.55 -13.15
N LEU A 109 16.11 -9.40 -11.89
CA LEU A 109 16.14 -8.13 -11.18
C LEU A 109 17.31 -7.23 -11.61
N ASP A 110 17.26 -6.78 -12.85
CA ASP A 110 18.21 -5.83 -13.42
C ASP A 110 17.72 -4.38 -13.30
N ASN A 111 18.65 -3.44 -13.18
CA ASN A 111 18.39 -1.99 -13.18
C ASN A 111 17.32 -1.51 -12.19
N CYS A 112 17.38 -2.00 -10.95
CA CYS A 112 16.44 -1.63 -9.89
C CYS A 112 16.73 -0.27 -9.22
N ASP A 113 17.48 0.64 -9.86
CA ASP A 113 17.93 1.90 -9.25
C ASP A 113 16.76 2.75 -8.75
N PHE A 114 15.67 2.80 -9.52
CA PHE A 114 14.47 3.52 -9.11
C PHE A 114 13.83 2.91 -7.84
N ALA A 115 13.73 1.57 -7.79
CA ALA A 115 13.20 0.87 -6.61
C ALA A 115 14.12 1.10 -5.40
N ALA A 116 15.44 1.08 -5.58
CA ALA A 116 16.41 1.32 -4.52
C ALA A 116 16.26 2.71 -3.91
N GLU A 117 16.09 3.76 -4.73
CA GLU A 117 15.85 5.12 -4.23
C GLU A 117 14.52 5.23 -3.48
N VAL A 118 13.46 4.59 -3.96
CA VAL A 118 12.15 4.57 -3.26
C VAL A 118 12.24 3.83 -1.92
N VAL A 119 12.90 2.67 -1.87
CA VAL A 119 13.13 1.90 -0.64
C VAL A 119 13.91 2.72 0.36
N LYS A 120 15.00 3.37 -0.06
CA LYS A 120 15.82 4.25 0.78
C LYS A 120 15.02 5.42 1.36
N LEU A 121 14.13 6.03 0.57
CA LEU A 121 13.23 7.08 1.06
C LEU A 121 12.28 6.57 2.15
N ALA A 122 11.74 5.36 1.98
CA ALA A 122 10.84 4.76 2.95
C ALA A 122 11.57 4.39 4.25
N GLU A 123 12.76 3.79 4.16
CA GLU A 123 13.64 3.52 5.30
C GLU A 123 13.97 4.78 6.09
N HIS A 124 14.39 5.85 5.40
CA HIS A 124 14.72 7.13 6.02
C HIS A 124 13.53 7.74 6.78
N ASN A 125 12.31 7.45 6.33
CA ASN A 125 11.08 7.93 6.93
C ASN A 125 10.43 6.95 7.90
N GLU A 126 11.05 5.79 8.14
CA GLU A 126 10.52 4.72 8.99
C GLU A 126 9.14 4.21 8.53
N VAL A 127 8.88 4.25 7.22
CA VAL A 127 7.65 3.77 6.59
C VAL A 127 7.91 2.41 5.95
N LYS A 128 7.04 1.43 6.22
CA LYS A 128 7.13 0.12 5.56
C LYS A 128 6.49 0.18 4.17
N LEU A 129 7.22 -0.30 3.18
CA LEU A 129 6.68 -0.60 1.85
C LEU A 129 6.32 -2.08 1.79
N CYS A 130 5.06 -2.38 1.54
CA CYS A 130 4.51 -3.73 1.45
C CYS A 130 4.16 -4.07 0.00
N LEU A 131 4.83 -5.06 -0.59
CA LEU A 131 4.50 -5.55 -1.93
C LEU A 131 3.26 -6.45 -1.89
N GLU A 132 2.25 -6.14 -2.69
CA GLU A 132 1.00 -6.92 -2.76
C GLU A 132 1.01 -7.98 -3.87
N THR A 133 1.53 -7.62 -5.04
CA THR A 133 1.37 -8.42 -6.26
C THR A 133 2.70 -8.85 -6.85
N GLY A 134 2.75 -10.07 -7.36
CA GLY A 134 3.90 -10.69 -8.03
C GLY A 134 3.92 -12.21 -7.85
N SER A 135 4.63 -12.90 -8.73
CA SER A 135 4.97 -14.32 -8.53
C SER A 135 5.78 -14.50 -7.23
N LEU A 136 5.61 -15.64 -6.56
CA LEU A 136 6.32 -15.91 -5.31
C LEU A 136 7.84 -15.77 -5.47
N GLN A 137 8.37 -16.24 -6.61
CA GLN A 137 9.80 -16.13 -6.90
C GLN A 137 10.26 -14.68 -6.95
N THR A 138 9.59 -13.81 -7.73
CA THR A 138 9.98 -12.40 -7.82
C THR A 138 9.85 -11.69 -6.48
N LEU A 139 8.83 -11.98 -5.67
CA LEU A 139 8.69 -11.39 -4.33
C LEU A 139 9.86 -11.77 -3.41
N LYS A 140 10.35 -13.02 -3.50
CA LYS A 140 11.53 -13.48 -2.75
C LYS A 140 12.79 -12.77 -3.20
N ASP A 141 13.03 -12.74 -4.51
CA ASP A 141 14.22 -12.09 -5.09
C ASP A 141 14.27 -10.60 -4.71
N VAL A 142 13.12 -9.91 -4.76
CA VAL A 142 13.04 -8.49 -4.39
C VAL A 142 13.29 -8.31 -2.89
N GLY A 143 12.77 -9.19 -2.06
CA GLY A 143 13.00 -9.14 -0.61
C GLY A 143 14.42 -9.53 -0.20
N GLU A 144 15.11 -10.38 -0.94
CA GLU A 144 16.54 -10.66 -0.73
C GLU A 144 17.40 -9.43 -1.09
N LYS A 145 17.00 -8.71 -2.15
CA LYS A 145 17.68 -7.49 -2.60
C LYS A 145 17.43 -6.28 -1.69
N PHE A 146 16.21 -6.15 -1.18
CA PHE A 146 15.76 -5.04 -0.34
C PHE A 146 15.18 -5.58 0.98
N GLU A 147 16.05 -5.74 1.98
CA GLU A 147 15.68 -6.37 3.26
C GLU A 147 14.54 -5.64 3.99
N SER A 148 14.43 -4.32 3.82
CA SER A 148 13.40 -3.47 4.43
C SER A 148 12.02 -3.54 3.77
N VAL A 149 11.89 -4.24 2.65
CA VAL A 149 10.59 -4.46 1.98
C VAL A 149 9.80 -5.55 2.71
N TRP A 150 8.51 -5.27 2.90
CA TRP A 150 7.52 -6.15 3.51
C TRP A 150 6.53 -6.65 2.44
N TYR A 151 5.60 -7.51 2.84
CA TYR A 151 4.62 -8.11 1.95
C TYR A 151 3.20 -7.84 2.44
N CYS A 152 2.31 -7.51 1.52
CA CYS A 152 0.87 -7.53 1.75
C CYS A 152 0.33 -8.78 1.06
N LEU A 153 -0.04 -9.80 1.84
CA LEU A 153 -0.50 -11.05 1.25
C LEU A 153 -1.95 -10.94 0.78
N ASP A 154 -2.15 -10.57 -0.48
CA ASP A 154 -3.46 -10.65 -1.13
C ASP A 154 -3.81 -12.11 -1.44
N PHE A 155 -4.73 -12.66 -0.66
CA PHE A 155 -5.24 -14.02 -0.84
C PHE A 155 -5.83 -14.24 -2.24
N GLY A 156 -6.54 -13.25 -2.78
CA GLY A 156 -7.11 -13.32 -4.12
C GLY A 156 -6.03 -13.46 -5.17
N TYR A 157 -5.00 -12.63 -5.11
CA TYR A 157 -3.90 -12.66 -6.08
C TYR A 157 -3.05 -13.93 -5.97
N ALA A 158 -2.66 -14.32 -4.76
CA ALA A 158 -1.82 -15.50 -4.54
C ALA A 158 -2.50 -16.82 -4.98
N ASN A 159 -3.84 -16.89 -4.98
CA ASN A 159 -4.56 -18.05 -5.53
C ASN A 159 -4.63 -18.08 -7.06
N LEU A 160 -4.24 -17.00 -7.74
CA LEU A 160 -4.15 -16.94 -9.20
C LEU A 160 -2.78 -17.38 -9.73
N ASP A 161 -1.78 -17.58 -8.86
CA ASP A 161 -0.48 -18.09 -9.27
C ASP A 161 -0.62 -19.56 -9.77
N PRO A 162 -0.28 -19.85 -11.04
CA PRO A 162 -0.41 -21.19 -11.59
C PRO A 162 0.73 -22.14 -11.18
N GLN A 163 1.82 -21.62 -10.59
CA GLN A 163 3.04 -22.35 -10.24
C GLN A 163 3.14 -22.65 -8.74
N PHE A 164 2.70 -21.73 -7.88
CA PHE A 164 2.83 -21.85 -6.43
C PHE A 164 1.47 -21.89 -5.74
N ALA A 165 1.33 -22.77 -4.75
CA ALA A 165 0.14 -22.79 -3.91
C ALA A 165 0.15 -21.62 -2.92
N PHE A 166 -1.03 -21.09 -2.56
CA PHE A 166 -1.18 -20.04 -1.54
C PHE A 166 -0.41 -20.32 -0.24
N ARG A 167 -0.39 -21.57 0.22
CA ARG A 167 0.35 -21.97 1.42
C ARG A 167 1.85 -21.66 1.32
N GLN A 168 2.45 -21.80 0.14
CA GLN A 168 3.87 -21.49 -0.07
C GLN A 168 4.13 -19.99 0.10
N TYR A 169 3.22 -19.12 -0.34
CA TYR A 169 3.33 -17.70 -0.06
C TYR A 169 3.30 -17.41 1.45
N VAL A 170 2.38 -18.05 2.19
CA VAL A 170 2.31 -17.90 3.65
C VAL A 170 3.61 -18.36 4.30
N ASP A 171 4.07 -19.57 3.99
CA ASP A 171 5.21 -20.18 4.65
C ASP A 171 6.53 -19.43 4.32
N ASP A 172 6.72 -19.00 3.08
CA ASP A 172 7.97 -18.36 2.63
C ASP A 172 8.04 -16.85 2.97
N LEU A 173 6.90 -16.15 3.03
CA LEU A 173 6.87 -14.69 3.24
C LEU A 173 6.54 -14.27 4.67
N ALA A 174 6.04 -15.17 5.53
CA ALA A 174 5.47 -14.89 6.85
C ALA A 174 6.32 -13.99 7.77
N GLN A 175 7.65 -14.01 7.64
CA GLN A 175 8.53 -13.21 8.49
C GLN A 175 8.42 -11.70 8.24
N ARG A 176 7.89 -11.30 7.09
CA ARG A 176 7.79 -9.89 6.64
C ARG A 176 6.40 -9.51 6.16
N VAL A 177 5.35 -10.15 6.71
CA VAL A 177 3.93 -9.81 6.49
C VAL A 177 3.42 -8.88 7.59
#